data_AF-A0A7J6TF56-F1
#
_entry.id   AF-A0A7J6TF56-F1
#
_cell.length_a   1.000
_cell.length_b   1.000
_cell.length_c   1.000
_cell.angle_alpha   90.00
_cell.angle_beta   90.00
_cell.angle_gamma   90.00
#
_symmetry.space_group_name_H-M   'P 1'
#
loop_
_entity.id
_entity.type
_entity.pdbx_description
1 polymer ?
#
loop_
_entity_poly.entity_id
_entity_poly.type
_entity_poly.pdbx_seq_one_letter_code
_entity_poly.pdbx_strand_id
1 'polypeptide(L)'
;HRQELREKMVEDYRRRFGRDPPADYFEKSTDVGQMKPKEAIAYHLRNLKKEYKESNLQGLMTCLKTLRIYLQNAHDHPTEKKYHKINKSNKAFQERVAPFGEAIEVLENCGFCDTGSALEITNSVADTWLCGQAVKFIDVTMQQLH
;
A
#
# COMPACT_ATOMS: atom_id res chain seq x y z
N HIS A 1 14.45 -3.31 24.57
CA HIS A 1 13.00 -3.09 24.33
C HIS A 1 12.33 -4.13 23.42
N ARG A 2 12.64 -4.23 22.10
CA ARG A 2 12.00 -5.24 21.22
C ARG A 2 12.36 -6.70 21.56
N GLN A 3 13.59 -6.92 22.02
CA GLN A 3 14.08 -8.24 22.44
C GLN A 3 13.43 -8.68 23.76
N GLU A 4 13.40 -7.81 24.77
CA GLU A 4 12.69 -8.01 26.04
C GLU A 4 11.21 -8.35 25.84
N LEU A 5 10.53 -7.70 24.89
CA LEU A 5 9.13 -8.00 24.58
C LEU A 5 8.98 -9.41 24.01
N ARG A 6 9.87 -9.82 23.10
CA ARG A 6 9.89 -11.17 22.54
C ARG A 6 10.15 -12.22 23.63
N GLU A 7 11.13 -11.98 24.51
CA GLU A 7 11.46 -12.87 25.63
C GLU A 7 10.28 -13.05 26.59
N LYS A 8 9.58 -11.96 26.95
CA LYS A 8 8.36 -12.03 27.76
C LYS A 8 7.25 -12.85 27.08
N MET A 9 7.11 -12.73 25.75
CA MET A 9 6.12 -13.51 24.98
C MET A 9 6.49 -15.00 24.88
N VAL A 10 7.78 -15.34 24.78
CA VAL A 10 8.26 -16.74 24.87
C VAL A 10 7.91 -17.32 26.24
N GLU A 11 8.22 -16.58 27.31
CA GLU A 11 8.06 -17.05 28.69
C GLU A 11 6.58 -17.26 29.06
N ASP A 12 5.70 -16.32 28.69
CA ASP A 12 4.25 -16.47 28.88
C ASP A 12 3.68 -17.66 28.08
N TYR A 13 4.14 -17.88 26.84
CA TYR A 13 3.71 -19.03 26.03
C TYR A 13 4.16 -20.36 26.65
N ARG A 14 5.42 -20.46 27.07
CA ARG A 14 5.94 -21.63 27.79
C ARG A 14 5.16 -21.88 29.08
N ARG A 15 4.84 -20.84 29.84
CA ARG A 15 4.06 -20.95 31.08
C ARG A 15 2.65 -21.47 30.85
N ARG A 16 1.97 -21.03 29.77
CA ARG A 16 0.59 -21.43 29.47
C ARG A 16 0.47 -22.81 28.84
N PHE A 17 1.40 -23.16 27.95
CA PHE A 17 1.27 -24.33 27.08
C PHE A 17 2.34 -25.40 27.32
N GLY A 18 3.30 -25.17 28.22
CA GLY A 18 4.32 -26.15 28.61
C GLY A 18 5.29 -26.55 27.50
N ARG A 19 5.32 -25.79 26.40
CA ARG A 19 6.16 -26.06 25.23
C ARG A 19 6.71 -24.76 24.65
N ASP A 20 7.75 -24.89 23.84
CA ASP A 20 8.25 -23.76 23.07
C ASP A 20 7.22 -23.27 22.05
N PRO A 21 7.09 -21.95 21.85
CA PRO A 21 6.28 -21.39 20.78
C PRO A 21 6.76 -21.92 19.42
N PRO A 22 5.84 -22.29 18.50
CA PRO A 22 6.22 -22.70 17.16
C PRO A 22 6.96 -21.57 16.41
N ALA A 23 7.73 -21.92 15.38
CA ALA A 23 8.66 -21.00 14.72
C ALA A 23 7.99 -19.74 14.15
N ASP A 24 6.74 -19.88 13.71
CA ASP A 24 5.87 -18.83 13.17
C ASP A 24 5.22 -17.94 14.25
N TYR A 25 5.33 -18.28 15.54
CA TYR A 25 4.69 -17.54 16.63
C TYR A 25 5.20 -16.10 16.78
N PHE A 26 6.46 -15.84 16.41
CA PHE A 26 7.05 -14.49 16.40
C PHE A 26 7.15 -13.88 15.02
N GLU A 27 6.79 -14.64 13.99
CA GLU A 27 6.63 -14.08 12.67
C GLU A 27 5.37 -13.21 12.75
N LYS A 28 5.53 -11.90 12.48
CA LYS A 28 4.36 -11.14 12.07
C LYS A 28 3.90 -11.83 10.81
N SER A 29 2.69 -12.41 10.81
CA SER A 29 2.09 -12.87 9.58
C SER A 29 2.13 -11.69 8.60
N THR A 30 2.99 -11.81 7.59
CA THR A 30 2.96 -10.94 6.41
C THR A 30 1.88 -11.43 5.46
N ASP A 31 0.82 -12.02 6.01
CA ASP A 31 -0.33 -12.45 5.25
C ASP A 31 -1.12 -11.19 4.93
N VAL A 32 -0.69 -10.52 3.86
CA VAL A 32 -1.25 -9.26 3.37
C VAL A 32 -2.76 -9.40 3.15
N GLY A 33 -3.23 -10.64 2.89
CA GLY A 33 -4.65 -10.99 2.75
C GLY A 33 -5.51 -10.80 4.01
N GLN A 34 -4.92 -10.68 5.20
CA GLN A 34 -5.65 -10.40 6.45
C GLN A 34 -5.48 -8.96 6.96
N MET A 35 -4.64 -8.14 6.30
CA MET A 35 -4.40 -6.77 6.72
C MET A 35 -5.61 -5.89 6.39
N LYS A 36 -5.90 -4.90 7.23
CA LYS A 36 -6.91 -3.89 6.87
C LYS A 36 -6.39 -3.11 5.65
N PRO A 37 -7.26 -2.67 4.71
CA PRO A 37 -6.81 -1.98 3.49
C PRO A 37 -5.87 -0.80 3.75
N LYS A 38 -6.14 -0.02 4.80
CA LYS A 38 -5.25 1.06 5.26
C LYS A 38 -3.84 0.60 5.62
N GLU A 39 -3.73 -0.53 6.31
CA GLU A 39 -2.45 -1.10 6.77
C GLU A 39 -1.67 -1.70 5.60
N ALA A 40 -2.39 -2.34 4.66
CA ALA A 40 -1.83 -2.82 3.41
C ALA A 40 -1.23 -1.66 2.58
N ILE A 41 -1.96 -0.55 2.41
CA ILE A 41 -1.45 0.64 1.71
C ILE A 41 -0.13 1.13 2.34
N ALA A 42 -0.08 1.25 3.68
CA ALA A 42 1.14 1.66 4.37
C ALA A 42 2.29 0.65 4.21
N TYR A 43 1.97 -0.65 4.15
CA TYR A 43 2.93 -1.72 3.90
C TYR A 43 3.55 -1.61 2.50
N HIS A 44 2.73 -1.49 1.45
CA HIS A 44 3.18 -1.40 0.07
C HIS A 44 4.01 -0.13 -0.18
N LEU A 45 3.60 1.03 0.37
CA LEU A 45 4.39 2.26 0.30
C LEU A 45 5.75 2.15 1.00
N ARG A 46 5.81 1.44 2.13
CA ARG A 46 7.07 1.18 2.84
C ARG A 46 7.99 0.29 2.01
N ASN A 47 7.45 -0.72 1.34
CA ASN A 47 8.22 -1.62 0.47
C ASN A 47 8.75 -0.87 -0.76
N LEU A 48 7.91 -0.08 -1.44
CA LEU A 48 8.32 0.81 -2.53
C LEU A 48 9.50 1.68 -2.13
N LYS A 49 9.38 2.33 -0.97
CA LYS A 49 10.46 3.16 -0.44
C LYS A 49 11.72 2.33 -0.22
N LYS A 50 11.62 1.17 0.43
CA LYS A 50 12.78 0.32 0.75
C LYS A 50 13.51 -0.15 -0.49
N GLU A 51 12.78 -0.52 -1.54
CA GLU A 51 13.34 -1.09 -2.78
C GLU A 51 13.94 -0.03 -3.70
N TYR A 52 13.27 1.12 -3.85
CA TYR A 52 13.62 2.12 -4.87
C TYR A 52 14.33 3.36 -4.34
N LYS A 53 14.43 3.57 -3.02
CA LYS A 53 15.08 4.77 -2.45
C LYS A 53 16.53 4.93 -2.89
N GLU A 54 17.29 3.84 -2.99
CA GLU A 54 18.72 3.89 -3.33
C GLU A 54 18.98 3.59 -4.81
N SER A 55 18.13 2.78 -5.44
CA SER A 55 18.29 2.33 -6.83
C SER A 55 17.69 3.29 -7.85
N ASN A 56 16.53 3.87 -7.57
CA ASN A 56 15.79 4.72 -8.51
C ASN A 56 14.89 5.74 -7.79
N LEU A 57 15.52 6.66 -7.05
CA LEU A 57 14.81 7.69 -6.29
C LEU A 57 13.93 8.58 -7.18
N GLN A 58 14.43 8.97 -8.35
CA GLN A 58 13.71 9.86 -9.27
C GLN A 58 12.45 9.18 -9.85
N GLY A 59 12.56 7.90 -10.24
CA GLY A 59 11.43 7.10 -10.68
C GLY A 59 10.40 6.91 -9.57
N LEU A 60 10.85 6.57 -8.36
CA LEU A 60 9.99 6.44 -7.18
C LEU A 60 9.21 7.74 -6.90
N MET A 61 9.88 8.89 -6.87
CA MET A 61 9.22 10.18 -6.65
C MET A 61 8.20 10.51 -7.74
N THR A 62 8.47 10.13 -8.98
CA THR A 62 7.54 10.33 -10.11
C THR A 62 6.33 9.40 -10.03
N CYS A 63 6.55 8.15 -9.60
CA CYS A 63 5.49 7.18 -9.31
C CYS A 63 4.57 7.69 -8.21
N LEU A 64 5.13 8.07 -7.05
CA LEU A 64 4.38 8.57 -5.90
C LEU A 64 3.56 9.82 -6.26
N LYS A 65 4.11 10.76 -7.03
CA LYS A 65 3.36 11.93 -7.54
C LYS A 65 2.17 11.53 -8.42
N THR A 66 2.36 10.53 -9.27
CA THR A 66 1.31 10.07 -10.20
C THR A 66 0.21 9.32 -9.45
N LEU A 67 0.57 8.44 -8.51
CA LEU A 67 -0.38 7.77 -7.60
C LEU A 67 -1.20 8.79 -6.80
N ARG A 68 -0.52 9.79 -6.23
CA ARG A 68 -1.16 10.86 -5.48
C ARG A 68 -2.24 11.54 -6.29
N ILE A 69 -1.99 11.87 -7.56
CA ILE A 69 -2.97 12.51 -8.44
C ILE A 69 -4.19 11.60 -8.66
N TYR A 70 -3.99 10.32 -8.96
CA TYR A 70 -5.11 9.40 -9.17
C TYR A 70 -5.98 9.26 -7.93
N LEU A 71 -5.38 9.10 -6.76
CA LEU A 71 -6.09 8.94 -5.49
C LEU A 71 -6.74 10.25 -5.02
N GLN A 72 -6.09 11.39 -5.26
CA GLN A 72 -6.65 12.71 -4.97
C GLN A 72 -7.88 12.98 -5.85
N ASN A 73 -7.81 12.66 -7.15
CA ASN A 73 -8.97 12.81 -8.04
C ASN A 73 -10.14 11.92 -7.60
N ALA A 74 -9.88 10.68 -7.18
CA ALA A 74 -10.91 9.79 -6.65
C ALA A 74 -11.50 10.29 -5.31
N HIS A 75 -10.67 10.93 -4.47
CA HIS A 75 -11.10 11.54 -3.21
C HIS A 75 -11.96 12.80 -3.42
N ASP A 76 -11.51 13.72 -4.27
CA ASP A 76 -12.17 15.02 -4.51
C ASP A 76 -13.44 14.87 -5.35
N HIS A 77 -13.45 13.89 -6.26
CA HIS A 77 -14.54 13.65 -7.20
C HIS A 77 -15.08 12.21 -7.08
N PRO A 78 -15.69 11.84 -5.94
CA PRO A 78 -16.03 10.45 -5.64
C PRO A 78 -17.20 9.89 -6.44
N THR A 79 -17.93 10.70 -7.19
CA THR A 79 -19.06 10.29 -8.06
C THR A 79 -18.75 10.44 -9.54
N GLU A 80 -17.62 11.06 -9.91
CA GLU A 80 -17.25 11.31 -11.29
C GLU A 80 -16.45 10.15 -11.88
N LYS A 81 -17.16 9.25 -12.58
CA LYS A 81 -16.59 8.03 -13.17
C LYS A 81 -15.35 8.24 -14.05
N LYS A 82 -15.19 9.40 -14.67
CA LYS A 82 -14.02 9.73 -15.49
C LYS A 82 -12.70 9.70 -14.69
N TYR A 83 -12.75 9.98 -13.40
CA TYR A 83 -11.59 9.93 -12.49
C TYR A 83 -11.40 8.56 -11.84
N HIS A 84 -12.36 7.65 -12.01
CA HIS A 84 -12.33 6.31 -11.44
C HIS A 84 -11.79 5.27 -12.39
N LYS A 85 -11.34 5.67 -13.58
CA LYS A 85 -10.78 4.79 -14.61
C LYS A 85 -9.38 5.24 -15.00
N ILE A 86 -8.42 4.35 -14.81
CA ILE A 86 -7.03 4.52 -15.22
C ILE A 86 -6.76 3.53 -16.34
N ASN A 87 -6.64 4.02 -17.58
CA ASN A 87 -6.35 3.15 -18.71
C ASN A 87 -4.90 2.65 -18.63
N LYS A 88 -4.69 1.34 -18.70
CA LYS A 88 -3.35 0.75 -18.69
C LYS A 88 -2.55 1.11 -19.93
N SER A 89 -3.17 1.45 -21.06
CA SER A 89 -2.45 1.93 -22.25
C SER A 89 -1.95 3.37 -22.12
N ASN A 90 -2.34 4.10 -21.07
CA ASN A 90 -1.88 5.47 -20.84
C ASN A 90 -0.37 5.47 -20.61
N LYS A 91 0.35 6.26 -21.42
CA LYS A 91 1.81 6.42 -21.34
C LYS A 91 2.27 6.83 -19.94
N ALA A 92 1.55 7.74 -19.27
CA ALA A 92 1.89 8.15 -17.91
C ALA A 92 1.74 7.01 -16.90
N PHE A 93 0.76 6.12 -17.07
CA PHE A 93 0.63 4.94 -16.23
C PHE A 93 1.74 3.92 -16.51
N GLN A 94 1.98 3.60 -17.79
CA GLN A 94 2.99 2.63 -18.22
C GLN A 94 4.42 3.01 -17.81
N GLU A 95 4.77 4.29 -17.91
CA GLU A 95 6.14 4.72 -17.61
C GLU A 95 6.37 4.98 -16.11
N ARG A 96 5.32 5.37 -15.38
CA ARG A 96 5.49 5.92 -14.03
C ARG A 96 4.94 5.02 -12.92
N VAL A 97 3.95 4.19 -13.21
CA VAL A 97 3.24 3.38 -12.19
C VAL A 97 3.39 1.89 -12.46
N ALA A 98 3.17 1.44 -13.70
CA ALA A 98 3.25 0.03 -14.09
C ALA A 98 4.59 -0.66 -13.75
N PRO A 99 5.78 0.00 -13.80
CA PRO A 99 7.04 -0.64 -13.43
C PRO A 99 7.17 -0.94 -11.93
N PHE A 100 6.27 -0.39 -11.11
CA PHE A 100 6.28 -0.49 -9.66
C PHE A 100 5.12 -1.38 -9.22
N GLY A 101 5.34 -2.69 -9.06
CA GLY A 101 4.26 -3.63 -8.72
C GLY A 101 3.49 -3.24 -7.45
N GLU A 102 4.21 -2.87 -6.40
CA GLU A 102 3.66 -2.37 -5.13
C GLU A 102 2.80 -1.10 -5.29
N ALA A 103 2.99 -0.32 -6.37
CA ALA A 103 2.14 0.85 -6.66
C ALA A 103 0.74 0.44 -7.16
N ILE A 104 0.67 -0.69 -7.88
CA ILE A 104 -0.60 -1.26 -8.34
C ILE A 104 -1.38 -1.78 -7.14
N GLU A 105 -0.72 -2.49 -6.22
CA GLU A 105 -1.31 -2.96 -4.97
C GLU A 105 -1.92 -1.83 -4.14
N VAL A 106 -1.27 -0.65 -4.08
CA VAL A 106 -1.83 0.53 -3.42
C VAL A 106 -3.15 0.97 -4.06
N LEU A 107 -3.24 0.98 -5.39
CA LEU A 107 -4.48 1.33 -6.10
C LEU A 107 -5.58 0.29 -5.82
N GLU A 108 -5.25 -0.99 -5.83
CA GLU A 108 -6.20 -2.06 -5.55
C GLU A 108 -6.76 -1.99 -4.13
N ASN A 109 -5.90 -1.75 -3.15
CA ASN A 109 -6.32 -1.53 -1.76
C ASN A 109 -7.14 -0.23 -1.56
N CYS A 110 -7.12 0.70 -2.51
CA CYS A 110 -7.99 1.88 -2.53
C CYS A 110 -9.33 1.64 -3.26
N GLY A 111 -9.56 0.43 -3.79
CA GLY A 111 -10.81 0.04 -4.45
C GLY A 111 -10.78 0.09 -5.97
N PHE A 112 -9.62 0.29 -6.60
CA PHE A 112 -9.49 0.10 -8.05
C PHE A 112 -9.41 -1.40 -8.36
N CYS A 113 -10.19 -1.88 -9.32
CA CYS A 113 -10.16 -3.27 -9.76
C CYS A 113 -9.56 -3.38 -11.16
N ASP A 114 -8.74 -4.40 -11.39
CA ASP A 114 -8.22 -4.70 -12.71
C ASP A 114 -9.30 -5.32 -13.62
N THR A 115 -9.67 -4.60 -14.67
CA THR A 115 -10.59 -5.06 -15.73
C THR A 115 -9.84 -5.63 -16.95
N GLY A 116 -8.53 -5.85 -16.82
CA GLY A 116 -7.61 -6.27 -17.88
C GLY A 116 -7.07 -5.09 -18.68
N SER A 117 -7.97 -4.23 -19.17
CA SER A 117 -7.60 -3.06 -19.99
C SER A 117 -7.36 -1.78 -19.17
N ALA A 118 -7.93 -1.69 -17.97
CA ALA A 118 -7.85 -0.53 -17.10
C ALA A 118 -7.96 -0.95 -15.63
N LEU A 119 -7.56 -0.05 -14.75
CA LEU A 119 -7.88 -0.11 -13.32
C LEU A 119 -9.09 0.79 -13.09
N GLU A 120 -10.19 0.23 -12.58
CA GLU A 120 -11.47 0.92 -12.48
C GLU A 120 -12.13 0.70 -11.11
N ILE A 121 -12.64 1.76 -10.49
CA ILE A 121 -13.53 1.61 -9.32
C ILE A 121 -14.90 1.21 -9.86
N THR A 122 -15.28 -0.04 -9.61
CA THR A 122 -16.56 -0.60 -10.10
C THR A 122 -17.76 -0.16 -9.25
N ASN A 123 -17.51 0.31 -8.03
CA ASN A 123 -18.52 0.88 -7.16
C ASN A 123 -19.00 2.24 -7.68
N SER A 124 -20.26 2.57 -7.42
CA SER A 124 -20.85 3.87 -7.81
C SER A 124 -20.20 5.07 -7.16
N VAL A 125 -19.49 4.87 -6.04
CA VAL A 125 -18.80 5.90 -5.27
C VAL A 125 -17.44 5.38 -4.83
N ALA A 126 -16.39 6.18 -5.00
CA ALA A 126 -15.05 5.88 -4.50
C ALA A 126 -15.00 5.91 -2.96
N ASP A 127 -14.15 5.08 -2.35
CA ASP A 127 -13.87 5.17 -0.90
C ASP A 127 -12.99 6.40 -0.63
N THR A 128 -13.64 7.54 -0.41
CA THR A 128 -12.98 8.82 -0.14
C THR A 128 -12.11 8.76 1.10
N TRP A 129 -12.48 7.96 2.10
CA TRP A 129 -11.71 7.84 3.33
C TRP A 129 -10.39 7.12 3.08
N LEU A 130 -10.43 5.94 2.43
CA LEU A 130 -9.21 5.20 2.07
C LEU A 130 -8.34 5.99 1.11
N CYS A 131 -8.91 6.58 0.05
CA CYS A 131 -8.16 7.41 -0.89
C CYS A 131 -7.47 8.59 -0.17
N GLY A 132 -8.17 9.27 0.74
CA GLY A 132 -7.61 10.35 1.54
C GLY A 132 -6.52 9.89 2.52
N GLN A 133 -6.64 8.69 3.12
CA GLN A 133 -5.56 8.10 3.93
C GLN A 133 -4.33 7.77 3.08
N ALA A 134 -4.54 7.21 1.89
CA ALA A 134 -3.48 6.85 0.96
C ALA A 134 -2.69 8.09 0.51
N VAL A 135 -3.38 9.19 0.16
CA VAL A 135 -2.75 10.47 -0.16
C VAL A 135 -1.86 10.95 0.99
N LYS A 136 -2.34 10.91 2.24
CA LYS A 136 -1.54 11.30 3.42
C LYS A 136 -0.29 10.44 3.59
N PHE A 137 -0.41 9.12 3.41
CA PHE A 137 0.75 8.23 3.49
C PHE A 137 1.75 8.47 2.37
N ILE A 138 1.29 8.75 1.16
CA ILE A 138 2.15 9.13 0.05
C ILE A 138 2.89 10.44 0.37
N ASP A 139 2.19 11.46 0.87
CA ASP A 139 2.78 12.75 1.22
C ASP A 139 3.88 12.60 2.30
N VAL A 140 3.61 11.82 3.36
CA VAL A 140 4.61 11.51 4.39
C VAL A 140 5.78 10.72 3.80
N THR A 141 5.53 9.77 2.90
CA THR A 141 6.59 8.97 2.27
C THR A 141 7.48 9.84 1.40
N MET A 142 6.90 10.76 0.62
CA MET A 142 7.63 11.73 -0.19
C MET A 142 8.46 12.67 0.69
N GLN A 143 7.92 13.19 1.79
CA GLN A 143 8.67 14.05 2.73
C GLN A 143 9.90 13.35 3.32
N GLN A 144 9.84 12.03 3.52
CA GLN A 144 10.97 11.23 4.04
C GLN A 144 12.03 10.89 2.97
N LEU A 145 11.78 11.22 1.71
CA LEU A 145 12.68 11.02 0.57
C LEU A 145 13.41 12.30 0.15
N HIS A 146 12.97 13.44 0.68
CA HIS A 146 13.69 14.72 0.63
C HIS A 146 14.76 14.77 1.74
#